data_AF-A0A392QYU2-F1
#
_entry.id   AF-A0A392QYU2-F1
#
_cell.length_a   1.000
_cell.length_b   1.000
_cell.length_c   1.000
_cell.angle_alpha   90.00
_cell.angle_beta   90.00
_cell.angle_gamma   90.00
#
_symmetry.space_group_name_H-M   'P 1'
#
loop_
_entity.id
_entity.type
_entity.pdbx_description
1 polymer ?
#
loop_
_entity_poly.entity_id
_entity_poly.type
_entity_poly.pdbx_seq_one_letter_code
_entity_poly.pdbx_strand_id
1 'polypeptide(L)' 'MCLNSIFFSLLYIETADRPGLLVEIIKVIADVNIDVESAEIDTEGLIAKDTFHVSYGGAALNRSMSQ' A
#
# COMPACT_ATOMS: atom_id res chain seq x y z
N MET A 1 -22.32 18.81 5.17
CA MET A 1 -21.64 18.10 4.08
C MET A 1 -20.40 17.46 4.67
N CYS A 2 -20.52 16.23 5.19
CA CYS A 2 -19.34 15.45 5.56
C CYS A 2 -18.98 14.62 4.33
N LEU A 3 -17.79 14.83 3.79
CA LEU A 3 -17.21 13.97 2.75
C LEU A 3 -17.30 12.53 3.26
N ASN A 4 -17.75 11.60 2.41
CA ASN A 4 -17.69 10.17 2.69
C ASN A 4 -16.25 9.83 3.13
N SER A 5 -16.04 9.60 4.43
CA SER A 5 -14.76 9.11 4.94
C SER A 5 -14.63 7.66 4.50
N ILE A 6 -14.08 7.44 3.30
CA ILE A 6 -13.61 6.14 2.87
C ILE A 6 -12.43 5.82 3.78
N PHE A 7 -12.61 4.85 4.68
CA PHE A 7 -11.56 4.43 5.58
C PHE A 7 -10.57 3.56 4.80
N PHE A 8 -9.31 3.97 4.78
CA PHE A 8 -8.21 3.21 4.18
C PHE A 8 -7.33 2.59 5.26
N SER A 9 -6.62 1.53 4.91
CA SER A 9 -5.51 1.01 5.72
C SER A 9 -4.18 1.52 5.19
N LEU A 10 -3.20 1.64 6.07
CA LEU A 10 -1.83 1.98 5.71
C LEU A 10 -1.00 0.71 5.60
N LEU A 11 -0.36 0.51 4.46
CA LEU A 11 0.66 -0.52 4.23
C LEU A 11 2.02 0.18 4.12
N TYR A 12 2.91 -0.10 5.07
CA TYR A 12 4.27 0.43 5.09
C TYR A 12 5.26 -0.69 4.73
N ILE A 13 6.14 -0.43 3.77
CA ILE A 13 7.15 -1.36 3.29
C ILE A 13 8.52 -0.71 3.44
N GLU A 14 9.38 -1.31 4.24
CA GLU A 14 10.79 -0.92 4.35
C GLU A 14 11.67 -2.10 3.93
N THR A 15 12.44 -1.92 2.86
CA THR A 15 13.25 -3.00 2.29
C THR A 15 14.42 -2.47 1.47
N ALA A 16 15.38 -3.34 1.14
CA ALA A 16 16.47 -2.97 0.25
C ALA A 16 15.93 -2.65 -1.15
N ASP A 17 16.28 -1.47 -1.66
CA ASP A 17 15.86 -1.04 -2.99
C ASP A 17 16.60 -1.82 -4.08
N ARG A 18 15.88 -2.17 -5.14
CA ARG A 18 16.40 -2.85 -6.31
C ARG A 18 15.54 -2.55 -7.54
N PRO A 19 16.12 -2.57 -8.75
CA PRO A 19 15.35 -2.43 -9.98
C PRO A 19 14.18 -3.43 -10.04
N GLY A 20 12.98 -2.90 -10.27
CA GLY A 20 11.75 -3.70 -10.37
C GLY A 20 11.00 -3.90 -9.05
N LEU A 21 11.54 -3.51 -7.89
CA LEU A 21 10.89 -3.67 -6.58
C LEU A 21 9.46 -3.12 -6.55
N LEU A 22 9.26 -1.86 -6.95
CA LEU A 22 7.93 -1.23 -6.93
C LEU A 22 6.93 -1.97 -7.82
N VAL A 23 7.37 -2.48 -8.97
CA VAL A 23 6.52 -3.27 -9.87
C VAL A 23 6.13 -4.59 -9.22
N GLU A 24 7.04 -5.25 -8.52
CA GLU A 24 6.74 -6.46 -7.76
C GLU A 24 5.74 -6.19 -6.63
N ILE A 25 5.93 -5.10 -5.88
CA ILE A 25 5.00 -4.68 -4.81
C ILE A 25 3.58 -4.48 -5.38
N ILE A 26 3.44 -3.66 -6.42
CA ILE A 26 2.13 -3.36 -7.01
C ILE A 26 1.46 -4.61 -7.59
N LYS A 27 2.23 -5.52 -8.21
CA LYS A 27 1.69 -6.80 -8.70
C LYS A 27 1.11 -7.64 -7.57
N VAL A 28 1.85 -7.79 -6.46
CA VAL A 28 1.37 -8.56 -5.31
C VAL A 28 0.11 -7.95 -4.71
N ILE A 29 0.06 -6.62 -4.56
CA ILE A 29 -1.12 -5.91 -4.07
C ILE A 29 -2.34 -6.17 -4.98
N ALA A 30 -2.15 -6.08 -6.30
CA ALA A 30 -3.21 -6.35 -7.28
C ALA A 30 -3.65 -7.83 -7.28
N ASP A 31 -2.70 -8.77 -7.16
CA ASP A 31 -2.98 -10.21 -7.16
C ASP A 31 -3.85 -10.65 -5.97
N VAL A 32 -3.85 -9.89 -4.87
CA VAL A 32 -4.70 -10.14 -3.69
C VAL A 32 -5.97 -9.27 -3.65
N ASN A 33 -6.31 -8.61 -4.77
CA ASN A 33 -7.47 -7.73 -4.91
C ASN A 33 -7.52 -6.59 -3.89
N ILE A 34 -6.36 -6.03 -3.53
CA ILE A 34 -6.28 -4.81 -2.73
C ILE A 34 -6.10 -3.63 -3.69
N ASP A 35 -6.90 -2.59 -3.49
CA ASP A 35 -6.82 -1.36 -4.27
C ASP A 35 -5.82 -0.39 -3.62
N VAL A 36 -4.99 0.26 -4.42
CA VAL A 36 -4.10 1.36 -3.99
C VAL A 36 -4.77 2.69 -4.31
N GLU A 37 -5.03 3.47 -3.29
CA GLU A 37 -5.81 4.72 -3.36
C GLU A 37 -4.88 5.93 -3.47
N SER A 38 -3.74 5.85 -2.77
CA SER A 38 -2.59 6.74 -2.96
C SER A 38 -1.34 6.06 -2.42
N ALA A 39 -0.18 6.54 -2.85
CA ALA A 39 1.10 6.04 -2.39
C ALA A 39 2.11 7.18 -2.24
N GLU A 40 3.00 7.03 -1.27
CA GLU A 40 4.23 7.81 -1.10
C GLU A 40 5.40 6.83 -1.24
N ILE A 41 6.30 7.13 -2.16
CA ILE A 41 7.42 6.26 -2.52
C ILE A 41 8.68 7.07 -2.26
N ASP A 42 9.56 6.55 -1.39
CA ASP A 42 10.81 7.20 -1.03
C ASP A 42 11.96 6.20 -0.99
N THR A 43 13.16 6.66 -1.31
CA THR A 43 14.38 5.88 -1.21
C THR A 43 15.40 6.65 -0.38
N GLU A 44 15.68 6.15 0.82
CA GLU A 44 16.74 6.66 1.68
C GLU A 44 18.00 5.79 1.52
N GLY A 45 18.97 6.30 0.76
CA GLY A 45 20.21 5.58 0.47
C GLY A 45 19.97 4.35 -0.41
N LEU A 46 19.97 3.17 0.21
CA LEU A 46 19.69 1.88 -0.47
C LEU A 46 18.42 1.22 0.06
N ILE A 47 17.61 1.94 0.83
CA ILE A 47 16.40 1.43 1.47
C ILE A 47 15.19 2.13 0.87
N ALA A 48 14.28 1.37 0.28
CA ALA A 48 12.96 1.83 -0.11
C ALA A 48 12.07 1.90 1.15
N LYS A 49 11.32 2.99 1.29
CA LYS A 49 10.37 3.25 2.37
C LYS A 49 9.05 3.70 1.76
N ASP A 50 8.25 2.72 1.37
CA ASP A 50 7.02 2.97 0.63
C ASP A 50 5.81 2.91 1.57
N THR A 51 4.91 3.88 1.44
CA THR A 51 3.64 3.93 2.17
C THR A 51 2.48 3.91 1.17
N PHE A 52 1.57 2.96 1.33
CA PHE A 52 0.37 2.83 0.50
C PHE A 52 -0.89 3.01 1.34
N HIS A 53 -1.78 3.90 0.91
CA HIS A 53 -3.17 3.88 1.36
C HIS A 53 -3.93 2.85 0.53
N VAL A 54 -4.42 1.81 1.20
CA VAL A 54 -5.04 0.67 0.54
C VAL A 54 -6.46 0.41 1.02
N SER A 55 -7.27 -0.17 0.14
CA SER A 55 -8.64 -0.60 0.43
C SER A 55 -8.91 -2.00 -0.11
N TYR A 56 -9.92 -2.68 0.43
CA TYR A 56 -10.46 -3.92 -0.10
C TYR A 56 -11.96 -3.74 -0.30
N GLY A 57 -12.41 -3.72 -1.56
CA GLY A 57 -13.81 -3.45 -1.89
C GLY A 57 -14.28 -2.07 -1.43
N GLY A 58 -13.41 -1.06 -1.46
CA GLY A 58 -13.71 0.31 -1.04
C GLY A 58 -13.79 0.53 0.48
N ALA A 59 -13.29 -0.41 1.28
CA ALA A 59 -13.24 -0.31 2.74
C ALA A 59 -11.85 -0.64 3.28
N ALA A 60 -11.55 -0.23 4.51
CA ALA A 60 -10.31 -0.57 5.18
C ALA A 60 -10.15 -2.09 5.34
N LEU A 61 -8.90 -2.57 5.35
CA LEU A 61 -8.59 -3.97 5.57
C LEU A 61 -9.10 -4.42 6.95
N ASN A 62 -9.66 -5.63 7.00
CA ASN A 62 -10.14 -6.21 8.24
C ASN A 62 -8.99 -6.84 9.04
N ARG A 63 -9.27 -7.27 10.29
CA ARG A 63 -8.25 -7.88 11.17
C ARG A 63 -7.60 -9.16 10.64
N SER A 64 -8.28 -9.89 9.74
CA SER A 64 -7.68 -11.08 9.12
C SER A 64 -6.68 -10.76 8.02
N MET A 65 -6.66 -9.51 7.54
CA MET A 65 -5.75 -9.01 6.50
C MET A 65 -4.69 -8.04 7.05
N SER A 66 -4.89 -7.49 8.24
CA SER A 66 -3.87 -6.72 8.96
C SER A 66 -2.89 -7.66 9.67
N GLN A 67 -1.58 -7.47 9.46
CA GLN A 67 -0.51 -8.16 10.19
C GLN A 67 0.12 -7.25 11.25
#